data_AF-A0A965XVY6-F1
#
_entry.id   AF-A0A965XVY6-F1
#
_cell.length_a   1.000
_cell.length_b   1.000
_cell.length_c   1.000
_cell.angle_alpha   90.00
_cell.angle_beta   90.00
_cell.angle_gamma   90.00
#
_symmetry.space_group_name_H-M   'P 1'
#
loop_
_entity.id
_entity.type
_entity.pdbx_description
1 polymer ?
#
loop_
_entity_poly.entity_id
_entity_poly.type
_entity_poly.pdbx_seq_one_letter_code
_entity_poly.pdbx_strand_id
1 'polypeptide(L)'
;MDKEKYRKEAKDSIDKLFAQIEELESKKDRVKDEARKEIEEILDNLKVKKAQLETKYEELVDSSEDKWEEAKEAFSSAADSFKEGFGKIASLFK
;
A
#
# COMPACT_ATOMS: atom_id res chain seq x y z
N MET A 1 18.37 -5.93 -10.96
CA MET A 1 17.01 -6.44 -11.22
C MET A 1 16.53 -5.77 -12.50
N ASP A 2 15.88 -6.51 -13.41
CA ASP A 2 15.36 -5.95 -14.66
C ASP A 2 14.14 -5.04 -14.40
N LYS A 3 13.95 -4.00 -15.23
CA LYS A 3 12.84 -3.04 -15.12
C LYS A 3 11.48 -3.72 -15.25
N GLU A 4 11.30 -4.63 -16.22
CA GLU A 4 10.04 -5.35 -16.40
C GLU A 4 9.73 -6.25 -15.21
N LYS A 5 10.77 -6.92 -14.68
CA LYS A 5 10.63 -7.72 -13.46
C LYS A 5 10.20 -6.85 -12.29
N TYR A 6 10.76 -5.64 -12.17
CA TYR A 6 10.41 -4.72 -11.08
C TYR A 6 8.99 -4.21 -11.21
N ARG A 7 8.55 -3.82 -12.42
CA ARG A 7 7.16 -3.43 -12.69
C ARG A 7 6.18 -4.54 -12.32
N LYS A 8 6.51 -5.80 -12.60
CA LYS A 8 5.68 -6.94 -12.21
C LYS A 8 5.61 -7.10 -10.69
N GLU A 9 6.77 -7.11 -10.01
CA GLU A 9 6.80 -7.25 -8.55
C GLU A 9 6.12 -6.07 -7.83
N ALA A 10 6.24 -4.86 -8.37
CA ALA A 10 5.56 -3.67 -7.89
C ALA A 10 4.03 -3.80 -8.00
N LYS A 11 3.53 -4.28 -9.15
CA LYS A 11 2.11 -4.55 -9.34
C LYS A 11 1.59 -5.64 -8.40
N ASP A 12 2.30 -6.76 -8.33
CA ASP A 12 1.97 -7.87 -7.43
C ASP A 12 1.96 -7.40 -5.96
N SER A 13 2.84 -6.45 -5.60
CA SER A 13 2.84 -5.85 -4.27
C SER A 13 1.59 -5.01 -4.04
N ILE A 14 1.21 -4.13 -4.97
CA ILE A 14 -0.04 -3.35 -4.87
C ILE A 14 -1.26 -4.27 -4.70
N ASP A 15 -1.35 -5.34 -5.50
CA ASP A 15 -2.48 -6.25 -5.46
C ASP A 15 -2.57 -6.99 -4.12
N LYS A 16 -1.43 -7.41 -3.56
CA LYS A 16 -1.37 -7.98 -2.20
C LYS A 16 -1.83 -6.98 -1.14
N LEU A 17 -1.35 -5.73 -1.23
CA LEU A 17 -1.72 -4.68 -0.29
C LEU A 17 -3.23 -4.38 -0.35
N PHE A 18 -3.83 -4.43 -1.53
CA PHE A 18 -5.28 -4.30 -1.70
C PHE A 18 -6.03 -5.45 -1.02
N ALA A 19 -5.63 -6.70 -1.27
CA ALA A 19 -6.24 -7.86 -0.63
C ALA A 19 -6.15 -7.78 0.90
N GLN A 20 -5.03 -7.28 1.44
CA GLN A 20 -4.88 -7.07 2.87
C GLN A 20 -5.81 -5.98 3.42
N ILE A 21 -6.06 -4.89 2.68
CA ILE A 21 -7.04 -3.86 3.08
C ILE A 21 -8.44 -4.49 3.16
N GLU A 22 -8.85 -5.22 2.12
CA GLU A 22 -10.17 -5.88 2.10
C GLU A 22 -10.32 -6.89 3.25
N GLU A 23 -9.26 -7.65 3.54
CA GLU A 23 -9.25 -8.59 4.67
C GLU A 23 -9.45 -7.86 6.00
N LEU A 24 -8.76 -6.73 6.21
CA LEU A 24 -8.91 -5.93 7.43
C LEU A 24 -10.29 -5.29 7.55
N GLU A 25 -10.85 -4.79 6.45
CA GLU A 25 -12.23 -4.29 6.40
C GLU A 25 -13.23 -5.37 6.80
N SER A 26 -13.04 -6.61 6.34
CA SER A 26 -13.92 -7.74 6.71
C SER A 26 -13.77 -8.14 8.19
N LYS A 27 -12.62 -7.86 8.80
CA LYS A 27 -12.30 -8.24 10.18
C LYS A 27 -12.60 -7.14 11.19
N LYS A 28 -12.72 -5.88 10.78
CA LYS A 28 -12.93 -4.74 11.70
C LYS A 28 -14.15 -4.90 12.59
N ASP A 29 -15.16 -5.63 12.16
CA ASP A 29 -16.37 -5.89 12.95
C ASP A 29 -16.19 -6.91 14.07
N ARG A 30 -15.01 -7.55 14.15
CA ARG A 30 -14.66 -8.53 15.18
C ARG A 30 -13.96 -7.91 16.40
N VAL A 31 -13.64 -6.62 16.35
CA VAL A 31 -12.98 -5.90 17.46
C VAL A 31 -14.00 -5.07 18.26
N LYS A 32 -13.58 -4.56 19.42
CA LYS A 32 -14.39 -3.65 20.24
C LYS A 32 -14.59 -2.30 19.52
N ASP A 33 -15.67 -1.59 19.84
CA ASP A 33 -16.04 -0.33 19.17
C ASP A 33 -14.94 0.76 19.20
N GLU A 34 -14.16 0.83 20.28
CA GLU A 34 -13.01 1.75 20.40
C GLU A 34 -11.92 1.41 19.37
N ALA A 35 -11.52 0.14 19.29
CA ALA A 35 -10.54 -0.34 18.31
C ALA A 35 -11.10 -0.28 16.88
N ARG A 36 -12.42 -0.46 16.69
CA ARG A 36 -13.07 -0.37 15.38
C ARG A 36 -12.89 1.01 14.78
N LYS A 37 -13.14 2.08 15.55
CA LYS A 37 -12.96 3.46 15.06
C LYS A 37 -11.52 3.74 14.66
N GLU A 38 -10.55 3.31 15.48
CA GLU A 38 -9.13 3.48 15.16
C GLU A 38 -8.74 2.69 13.89
N ILE A 39 -9.25 1.47 13.75
CA ILE A 39 -9.06 0.66 12.53
C ILE A 39 -9.69 1.35 11.31
N GLU A 40 -10.88 1.92 11.42
CA GLU A 40 -11.54 2.67 10.33
C GLU A 40 -10.71 3.88 9.88
N GLU A 41 -10.20 4.67 10.82
CA GLU A 41 -9.33 5.81 10.51
C GLU A 41 -8.03 5.37 9.81
N ILE A 42 -7.40 4.29 10.28
CA ILE A 42 -6.18 3.79 9.65
C ILE A 42 -6.50 3.18 8.28
N LEU A 43 -7.63 2.47 8.11
CA LEU A 43 -8.06 1.92 6.82
C LEU A 43 -8.32 3.02 5.79
N ASP A 44 -8.96 4.11 6.17
CA ASP A 44 -9.20 5.25 5.27
C ASP A 44 -7.86 5.90 4.84
N ASN A 45 -6.91 6.03 5.77
CA ASN A 45 -5.55 6.47 5.44
C ASN A 45 -4.86 5.50 4.47
N LEU A 46 -4.95 4.19 4.72
CA LEU A 46 -4.38 3.16 3.85
C LEU A 46 -5.00 3.17 2.45
N LYS A 47 -6.31 3.41 2.31
CA LYS A 47 -6.96 3.56 0.99
C LYS A 47 -6.40 4.75 0.22
N VAL A 48 -6.18 5.89 0.89
CA VAL A 48 -5.55 7.06 0.27
C VAL A 48 -4.12 6.74 -0.16
N LYS A 49 -3.33 6.09 0.70
CA LYS A 49 -1.97 5.66 0.35
C LYS A 49 -1.95 4.62 -0.77
N LYS A 50 -2.94 3.72 -0.84
CA LYS A 50 -3.10 2.78 -1.96
C LYS A 50 -3.26 3.54 -3.27
N ALA A 51 -4.18 4.50 -3.32
CA ALA A 51 -4.41 5.29 -4.52
C ALA A 51 -3.14 6.05 -4.94
N GLN A 52 -2.40 6.61 -3.97
CA GLN A 52 -1.10 7.23 -4.24
C GLN A 52 -0.08 6.23 -4.79
N LEU A 53 -0.03 5.01 -4.24
CA LEU A 53 0.86 3.95 -4.70
C LEU A 53 0.52 3.48 -6.12
N GLU A 54 -0.77 3.39 -6.46
CA GLU A 54 -1.24 3.11 -7.82
C GLU A 54 -0.81 4.20 -8.80
N THR A 55 -0.98 5.49 -8.45
CA THR A 55 -0.48 6.59 -9.27
C THR A 55 1.04 6.54 -9.44
N LYS A 56 1.80 6.24 -8.38
CA LYS A 56 3.26 6.10 -8.47
C LYS A 56 3.70 4.90 -9.29
N TYR A 57 2.89 3.84 -9.32
CA TYR A 57 3.11 2.71 -10.20
C TYR A 57 2.87 3.07 -11.67
N GLU A 58 1.83 3.84 -11.98
CA GLU A 58 1.61 4.35 -13.34
C GLU A 58 2.78 5.22 -13.81
N GLU A 59 3.22 6.17 -12.96
CA GLU A 59 4.42 6.99 -13.23
C GLU A 59 5.68 6.14 -13.47
N LEU A 60 5.86 5.06 -12.70
CA LEU A 60 6.94 4.10 -12.86
C LEU A 60 6.87 3.37 -14.21
N VAL A 61 5.70 2.90 -14.61
CA VAL A 61 5.49 2.19 -15.89
C VAL A 61 5.73 3.13 -17.09
N ASP A 62 5.29 4.38 -16.99
CA ASP A 62 5.40 5.38 -18.04
C ASP A 62 6.77 6.10 -18.07
N SER A 63 7.60 5.91 -17.04
CA SER A 63 8.91 6.55 -16.95
C SER A 63 9.85 6.13 -18.08
N SER A 64 10.57 7.10 -18.63
CA SER A 64 11.67 6.89 -19.58
C SER A 64 12.87 6.26 -18.89
N GLU A 65 13.83 5.76 -19.69
CA GLU A 65 15.04 5.14 -19.13
C GLU A 65 15.81 6.05 -18.18
N ASP A 66 15.95 7.32 -18.52
CA ASP A 66 16.68 8.31 -17.71
C ASP A 66 15.97 8.68 -16.40
N LYS A 67 14.65 8.46 -16.31
CA LYS A 67 13.82 8.77 -15.14
C LYS A 67 13.44 7.53 -14.32
N TRP A 68 13.84 6.35 -14.79
CA TRP A 68 13.45 5.08 -14.20
C TRP A 68 13.85 4.97 -12.72
N GLU A 69 15.07 5.37 -12.37
CA GLU A 69 15.55 5.23 -11.00
C GLU A 69 14.81 6.18 -10.03
N GLU A 70 14.54 7.42 -10.47
CA GLU A 70 13.74 8.38 -9.70
C GLU A 70 12.30 7.86 -9.49
N ALA A 71 11.66 7.36 -10.54
CA ALA A 71 10.30 6.82 -10.44
C ALA A 71 10.26 5.57 -9.54
N LYS A 72 11.29 4.73 -9.60
CA LYS A 72 11.45 3.55 -8.74
C LYS A 72 11.64 3.93 -7.27
N GLU A 73 12.44 4.94 -6.97
CA GLU A 73 12.61 5.46 -5.61
C GLU A 73 11.30 6.07 -5.07
N ALA A 74 10.58 6.82 -5.91
CA ALA A 74 9.28 7.39 -5.55
C ALA A 74 8.24 6.29 -5.23
N PHE A 75 8.16 5.26 -6.07
CA PHE A 75 7.30 4.11 -5.81
C PHE A 75 7.70 3.37 -4.53
N SER A 76 9.00 3.10 -4.35
CA SER A 76 9.50 2.39 -3.16
C SER A 76 9.18 3.14 -1.87
N SER A 77 9.37 4.46 -1.87
CA SER A 77 9.06 5.34 -0.73
C SER A 77 7.56 5.33 -0.41
N ALA A 78 6.70 5.39 -1.43
CA ALA A 78 5.26 5.28 -1.25
C ALA A 78 4.86 3.90 -0.69
N ALA A 79 5.48 2.83 -1.19
CA ALA A 79 5.22 1.47 -0.73
C ALA A 79 5.62 1.27 0.74
N ASP A 80 6.74 1.83 1.17
CA ASP A 80 7.18 1.74 2.56
C ASP A 80 6.27 2.53 3.50
N SER A 81 5.87 3.75 3.11
CA SER A 81 4.88 4.53 3.89
C SER A 81 3.54 3.80 4.04
N PHE A 82 3.14 3.04 3.01
CA PHE A 82 1.95 2.20 3.08
C PHE A 82 2.12 1.07 4.10
N LYS A 83 3.25 0.33 4.07
CA LYS A 83 3.53 -0.77 5.01
C LYS A 83 3.57 -0.30 6.46
N GLU A 84 4.06 0.91 6.74
CA GLU A 84 4.05 1.49 8.08
C GLU A 84 2.62 1.66 8.63
N GLY A 85 1.64 1.97 7.78
CA GLY A 85 0.24 2.05 8.18
C GLY A 85 -0.33 0.69 8.59
N PHE A 86 0.07 -0.38 7.89
CA PHE A 86 -0.33 -1.75 8.22
C PHE A 86 0.21 -2.24 9.55
N GLY A 87 1.44 -1.87 9.91
CA GLY A 87 2.04 -2.22 11.19
C GLY A 87 1.19 -1.74 12.38
N LYS A 88 0.51 -0.59 12.24
CA LYS A 88 -0.37 -0.03 13.28
C LYS A 88 -1.66 -0.84 13.43
N ILE A 89 -2.26 -1.29 12.32
CA ILE A 89 -3.49 -2.10 12.40
C ILE A 89 -3.21 -3.45 13.05
N ALA A 90 -2.09 -4.09 12.71
CA ALA A 90 -1.73 -5.40 13.28
C ALA A 90 -1.63 -5.38 14.81
N SER A 91 -1.26 -4.25 15.43
CA SER A 91 -1.28 -4.11 16.90
C SER A 91 -2.67 -3.98 17.52
N LEU A 92 -3.68 -3.57 16.76
CA LEU A 92 -5.07 -3.37 17.25
C LEU A 92 -5.90 -4.65 17.23
N PHE A 93 -5.48 -5.65 16.46
CA PHE A 93 -6.10 -6.98 16.41
C PHE A 93 -5.49 -7.98 17.42
N LYS A 94 -4.53 -7.55 18.23
CA LYS A 94 -3.85 -8.36 19.25
C LYS A 94 -4.65 -8.43 20.55
#